data_AF-Q1AXN1-F1
#
_entry.id   AF-Q1AXN1-F1
#
_cell.length_a   1.000
_cell.length_b   1.000
_cell.length_c   1.000
_cell.angle_alpha   90.00
_cell.angle_beta   90.00
_cell.angle_gamma   90.00
#
_symmetry.space_group_name_H-M   'P 1'
#
loop_
_entity.id
_entity.type
_entity.pdbx_description
1 polymer ?
#
loop_
_entity_poly.entity_id
_entity_poly.type
_entity_poly.pdbx_seq_one_letter_code
_entity_poly.pdbx_strand_id
1 'polypeptide(L)'
;MQLFCCLRVIYLKKTENQSGGCPRGHPFRPEKGDALLNLRNLYRVFRESRRAARRSATLAVVGDGPRVPELASLLGARREMRGAEVILTVSGEGSAALSGKAVEDPGEIPLPPPGEGAEGLAARIAGALDEDYLVPLAKGHPAFRRAVCEEIIRKNARQNAVIGALPIPGADMPVMTANQARMVLGIAAAYDEELSLERARELLGVLAAGFGFRALSRQVVKLVPFGGWAAAAAIGYAGTLAMGRAAVLYFERGGQKVGERELAEIRGRAAEEAKEFVARFRRR
;
A
#
# COMPACT_ATOMS: atom_id res chain seq x y z
N MET A 1 16.21 2.18 3.13
CA MET A 1 16.42 3.12 4.24
C MET A 1 15.11 3.75 4.76
N GLN A 2 14.02 3.83 3.96
CA GLN A 2 12.68 4.27 4.41
C GLN A 2 11.95 3.33 5.40
N LEU A 3 12.15 2.00 5.34
CA LEU A 3 11.52 1.07 6.32
C LEU A 3 11.96 1.33 7.77
N PHE A 4 13.20 1.81 7.94
CA PHE A 4 13.73 2.21 9.24
C PHE A 4 13.07 3.48 9.77
N CYS A 5 12.58 4.38 8.90
CA CYS A 5 11.98 5.65 9.31
C CYS A 5 10.59 5.47 9.93
N CYS A 6 9.74 4.60 9.37
CA CYS A 6 8.44 4.26 9.96
C CYS A 6 8.56 3.49 11.29
N LEU A 7 9.54 2.58 11.41
CA LEU A 7 9.82 1.93 12.70
C LEU A 7 10.44 2.91 13.71
N ARG A 8 11.27 3.87 13.25
CA ARG A 8 11.88 4.91 14.09
C ARG A 8 10.84 5.75 14.81
N VAL A 9 9.79 6.17 14.12
CA VAL A 9 8.72 7.01 14.68
C VAL A 9 7.91 6.26 15.74
N ILE A 10 7.79 4.93 15.63
CA ILE A 10 7.03 4.10 16.58
C ILE A 10 7.88 3.73 17.81
N TYR A 11 9.20 3.50 17.66
CA TYR A 11 10.05 3.01 18.75
C TYR A 11 10.91 4.07 19.46
N LEU A 12 11.34 5.17 18.81
CA LEU A 12 12.37 6.06 19.37
C LEU A 12 11.85 7.26 20.18
N LYS A 13 10.54 7.50 20.23
CA LYS A 13 10.00 8.56 21.13
C LYS A 13 9.88 8.13 22.61
N LYS A 14 10.51 7.01 22.98
CA LYS A 14 10.56 6.51 24.37
C LYS A 14 11.93 6.72 25.05
N THR A 15 12.99 7.05 24.31
CA THR A 15 14.35 7.11 24.87
C THR A 15 14.90 8.53 25.11
N GLU A 16 14.31 9.58 24.53
CA GLU A 16 14.84 10.95 24.68
C GLU A 16 14.31 11.74 25.90
N ASN A 17 13.42 11.18 26.72
CA ASN A 17 12.90 11.88 27.90
C ASN A 17 13.24 11.19 29.24
N GLN A 18 14.22 10.27 29.23
CA GLN A 18 14.73 9.62 30.45
C GLN A 18 16.27 9.63 30.49
N SER A 19 16.87 10.80 30.27
CA SER A 19 18.22 11.08 30.80
C SER A 19 18.08 11.54 32.25
N GLY A 20 17.99 10.57 33.16
CA GLY A 20 17.94 10.87 34.59
C GLY A 20 17.81 9.63 35.47
N GLY A 21 18.95 8.97 35.74
CA GLY A 21 19.14 8.14 36.94
C GLY A 21 18.62 6.71 36.89
N CYS A 22 19.53 5.75 37.06
CA CYS A 22 19.18 4.42 37.55
C CYS A 22 18.88 4.53 39.06
N PRO A 23 17.77 3.95 39.56
CA PRO A 23 17.95 2.75 40.38
C PRO A 23 16.85 1.68 40.23
N ARG A 24 17.32 0.43 40.22
CA ARG A 24 16.77 -0.82 40.81
C ARG A 24 15.28 -1.15 40.63
N GLY A 25 15.05 -2.25 39.90
CA GLY A 25 14.17 -3.37 40.28
C GLY A 25 12.73 -3.06 40.70
N HIS A 26 11.82 -2.90 39.75
CA HIS A 26 10.39 -3.18 39.95
C HIS A 26 9.80 -3.91 38.72
N PRO A 27 8.87 -4.85 38.91
CA PRO A 27 8.24 -5.57 37.81
C PRO A 27 7.39 -4.63 36.96
N PHE A 28 7.63 -4.62 35.65
CA PHE A 28 6.91 -3.81 34.67
C PHE A 28 5.42 -4.20 34.63
N ARG A 29 4.57 -3.41 35.29
CA ARG A 29 3.11 -3.42 35.06
C ARG A 29 2.79 -2.39 33.98
N PRO A 30 2.20 -2.77 32.84
CA PRO A 30 1.74 -1.79 31.87
C PRO A 30 0.54 -1.03 32.43
N GLU A 31 0.65 0.29 32.58
CA GLU A 31 -0.48 1.13 32.98
C GLU A 31 -1.50 1.27 31.85
N LYS A 32 -2.79 1.30 32.21
CA LYS A 32 -3.95 1.45 31.30
C LYS A 32 -3.91 2.71 30.41
N GLY A 33 -3.00 3.66 30.66
CA GLY A 33 -2.82 4.89 29.88
C GLY A 33 -2.08 4.73 28.55
N ASP A 34 -1.19 3.74 28.42
CA ASP A 34 -0.31 3.59 27.24
C ASP A 34 -1.05 3.09 25.99
N ALA A 35 -2.10 2.29 26.16
CA ALA A 35 -2.90 1.77 25.04
C ALA A 35 -3.77 2.85 24.36
N LEU A 36 -4.24 3.84 25.14
CA LEU A 36 -5.09 4.94 24.67
C LEU A 36 -4.30 6.01 23.89
N LEU A 37 -3.03 6.21 24.24
CA LEU A 37 -2.14 7.15 23.56
C LEU A 37 -1.81 6.70 22.13
N ASN A 38 -1.69 5.39 21.90
CA ASN A 38 -1.39 4.80 20.59
C ASN A 38 -2.60 4.89 19.62
N LEU A 39 -3.83 4.76 20.14
CA LEU A 39 -5.08 4.89 19.37
C LEU A 39 -5.34 6.33 18.87
N ARG A 40 -4.96 7.36 19.64
CA ARG A 40 -5.09 8.77 19.22
C ARG A 40 -4.15 9.13 18.07
N ASN A 41 -2.89 8.68 18.11
CA ASN A 41 -1.96 8.86 16.99
C ASN A 41 -2.43 8.10 15.76
N LEU A 42 -2.93 6.88 15.92
CA LEU A 42 -3.51 6.11 14.85
C LEU A 42 -4.71 6.85 14.20
N TYR A 43 -5.61 7.40 15.00
CA TYR A 43 -6.76 8.18 14.53
C TYR A 43 -6.35 9.46 13.79
N ARG A 44 -5.28 10.14 14.25
CA ARG A 44 -4.73 11.32 13.59
C ARG A 44 -4.14 10.98 12.22
N VAL A 45 -3.30 9.94 12.14
CA VAL A 45 -2.74 9.45 10.87
C VAL A 45 -3.88 9.07 9.90
N PHE A 46 -4.92 8.38 10.37
CA PHE A 46 -6.11 8.11 9.55
C PHE A 46 -6.86 9.36 9.08
N ARG A 47 -6.85 10.43 9.87
CA ARG A 47 -7.52 11.69 9.53
C ARG A 47 -6.73 12.50 8.50
N GLU A 48 -5.40 12.51 8.62
CA GLU A 48 -4.50 13.13 7.67
C GLU A 48 -4.56 12.41 6.31
N SER A 49 -4.54 11.07 6.31
CA SER A 49 -4.77 10.26 5.08
C SER A 49 -6.16 10.53 4.47
N ARG A 50 -7.21 10.74 5.28
CA ARG A 50 -8.54 11.11 4.77
C ARG A 50 -8.61 12.49 4.13
N ARG A 51 -7.80 13.46 4.58
CA ARG A 51 -7.71 14.79 3.93
C ARG A 51 -6.98 14.69 2.60
N ALA A 52 -5.90 13.91 2.52
CA ALA A 52 -5.24 13.59 1.26
C ALA A 52 -6.22 12.89 0.30
N ALA A 53 -6.97 11.90 0.77
CA ALA A 53 -7.99 11.19 -0.01
C ALA A 53 -9.17 12.06 -0.52
N ARG A 54 -9.34 13.28 -0.02
CA ARG A 54 -10.36 14.24 -0.51
C ARG A 54 -9.85 15.15 -1.62
N ARG A 55 -8.54 15.18 -1.86
CA ARG A 55 -7.93 15.96 -2.93
C ARG A 55 -7.77 15.09 -4.17
N SER A 56 -7.74 15.72 -5.33
CA SER A 56 -7.36 15.09 -6.59
C SER A 56 -6.04 15.70 -7.03
N ALA A 57 -5.06 14.85 -7.37
CA ALA A 57 -3.80 15.31 -7.92
C ALA A 57 -3.94 15.58 -9.41
N THR A 58 -3.24 16.59 -9.90
CA THR A 58 -3.22 16.92 -11.33
C THR A 58 -1.99 16.36 -12.03
N LEU A 59 -2.21 15.68 -13.16
CA LEU A 59 -1.19 15.12 -14.03
C LEU A 59 -1.13 15.93 -15.32
N ALA A 60 0.07 16.33 -15.72
CA ALA A 60 0.35 16.92 -17.02
C ALA A 60 1.25 16.01 -17.86
N VAL A 61 0.92 15.85 -19.14
CA VAL A 61 1.76 15.21 -20.14
C VAL A 61 2.15 16.27 -21.17
N VAL A 62 3.45 16.49 -21.32
CA VAL A 62 4.00 17.67 -22.02
C VAL A 62 5.22 17.28 -22.84
N GLY A 63 5.58 18.12 -23.81
CA GLY A 63 6.67 17.88 -24.77
C GLY A 63 6.21 18.12 -26.21
N ASP A 64 7.15 18.05 -27.14
CA ASP A 64 6.92 18.40 -28.56
C ASP A 64 6.74 17.16 -29.46
N GLY A 65 6.58 15.98 -28.86
CA GLY A 65 6.48 14.71 -29.57
C GLY A 65 5.05 14.32 -30.00
N PRO A 66 4.88 13.53 -31.08
CA PRO A 66 3.57 13.09 -31.59
C PRO A 66 2.82 12.19 -30.61
N ARG A 67 3.53 11.63 -29.62
CA ARG A 67 2.97 10.77 -28.57
C ARG A 67 2.27 11.54 -27.43
N VAL A 68 2.49 12.85 -27.30
CA VAL A 68 1.93 13.65 -26.20
C VAL A 68 0.39 13.65 -26.20
N PRO A 69 -0.31 13.87 -27.33
CA PRO A 69 -1.78 13.81 -27.36
C PRO A 69 -2.34 12.42 -27.04
N GLU A 70 -1.70 11.37 -27.57
CA GLU A 70 -2.06 9.97 -27.33
C GLU A 70 -1.96 9.64 -25.83
N LEU A 71 -0.78 9.87 -25.23
CA LEU A 71 -0.51 9.59 -23.82
C LEU A 71 -1.37 10.45 -22.89
N ALA A 72 -1.60 11.72 -23.24
CA ALA A 72 -2.48 12.60 -22.46
C ALA A 72 -3.92 12.06 -22.43
N SER A 73 -4.42 11.59 -23.58
CA SER A 73 -5.75 10.98 -23.68
C SER A 73 -5.84 9.67 -22.87
N LEU A 74 -4.87 8.77 -23.05
CA LEU A 74 -4.83 7.48 -22.34
C LEU A 74 -4.75 7.63 -20.82
N LEU A 75 -4.02 8.65 -20.35
CA LEU A 75 -3.82 8.90 -18.92
C LEU A 75 -4.87 9.82 -18.30
N GLY A 76 -5.74 10.46 -19.11
CA GLY A 76 -6.67 11.51 -18.64
C GLY A 76 -5.96 12.80 -18.23
N ALA A 77 -4.74 13.02 -18.72
CA ALA A 77 -3.86 14.12 -18.31
C ALA A 77 -4.12 15.39 -19.11
N ARG A 78 -3.82 16.55 -18.50
CA ARG A 78 -3.78 17.82 -19.24
C ARG A 78 -2.45 17.98 -19.99
N ARG A 79 -2.39 18.91 -20.94
CA ARG A 79 -1.19 19.22 -21.73
C ARG A 79 -0.45 20.49 -21.26
N GLU A 80 -0.81 21.01 -20.09
CA GLU A 80 -0.21 22.21 -19.53
C GLU A 80 0.44 21.91 -18.17
N MET A 81 1.68 22.37 -17.99
CA MET A 81 2.42 22.18 -16.73
C MET A 81 1.87 23.01 -15.57
N ARG A 82 1.17 24.12 -15.85
CA ARG A 82 0.82 25.10 -14.80
C ARG A 82 -0.04 24.47 -13.71
N GLY A 83 0.50 24.46 -12.49
CA GLY A 83 -0.15 23.89 -11.32
C GLY A 83 -0.17 22.35 -11.27
N ALA A 84 0.62 21.66 -12.11
CA ALA A 84 0.67 20.20 -12.16
C ALA A 84 1.48 19.65 -11.00
N GLU A 85 0.95 18.62 -10.36
CA GLU A 85 1.61 17.98 -9.22
C GLU A 85 2.48 16.81 -9.70
N VAL A 86 2.02 16.15 -10.77
CA VAL A 86 2.76 15.14 -11.53
C VAL A 86 2.96 15.66 -12.96
N ILE A 87 4.19 15.64 -13.46
CA ILE A 87 4.56 16.11 -14.79
C ILE A 87 5.33 15.01 -15.51
N LEU A 88 4.77 14.53 -16.62
CA LEU A 88 5.41 13.60 -17.53
C LEU A 88 5.88 14.35 -18.77
N THR A 89 7.18 14.60 -18.87
CA THR A 89 7.79 15.27 -20.03
C THR A 89 8.26 14.23 -21.02
N VAL A 90 7.57 14.12 -22.16
CA VAL A 90 7.86 13.16 -23.22
C VAL A 90 9.01 13.68 -24.07
N SER A 91 10.10 12.91 -24.13
CA SER A 91 11.29 13.23 -24.91
C SER A 91 11.51 12.12 -25.94
N GLY A 92 11.11 12.36 -27.18
CA GLY A 92 11.17 11.36 -28.26
C GLY A 92 10.10 10.28 -28.14
N GLU A 93 10.38 9.10 -28.71
CA GLU A 93 9.39 8.02 -28.85
C GLU A 93 9.45 6.97 -27.72
N GLY A 94 10.57 6.86 -27.01
CA GLY A 94 10.86 5.72 -26.12
C GLY A 94 10.92 6.00 -24.62
N SER A 95 11.08 7.26 -24.19
CA SER A 95 11.17 7.61 -22.77
C SER A 95 10.51 8.95 -22.45
N ALA A 96 10.17 9.12 -21.18
CA ALA A 96 9.65 10.36 -20.64
C ALA A 96 10.25 10.64 -19.26
N ALA A 97 10.58 11.89 -18.97
CA ALA A 97 11.02 12.31 -17.65
C ALA A 97 9.83 12.57 -16.73
N LEU A 98 9.78 11.90 -15.60
CA LEU A 98 8.79 12.12 -14.55
C LEU A 98 9.33 13.12 -13.52
N SER A 99 8.55 14.15 -13.23
CA SER A 99 8.91 15.22 -12.30
C SER A 99 7.66 15.84 -11.65
N GLY A 100 7.86 16.80 -10.75
CA GLY A 100 6.80 17.48 -10.01
C GLY A 100 6.87 17.21 -8.52
N LYS A 101 6.06 17.94 -7.74
CA LYS A 101 6.08 17.87 -6.27
C LYS A 101 5.58 16.54 -5.69
N ALA A 102 4.87 15.74 -6.49
CA ALA A 102 4.32 14.46 -6.08
C ALA A 102 5.29 13.28 -6.28
N VAL A 103 6.43 13.51 -6.93
CA VAL A 103 7.38 12.47 -7.34
C VAL A 103 8.50 12.37 -6.30
N GLU A 104 8.64 11.21 -5.66
CA GLU A 104 9.74 10.95 -4.71
C GLU A 104 11.08 10.79 -5.45
N ASP A 105 11.06 10.03 -6.54
CA ASP A 105 12.23 9.69 -7.34
C ASP A 105 12.08 10.22 -8.78
N PRO A 106 12.44 11.49 -9.04
CA PRO A 106 12.45 12.03 -10.40
C PRO A 106 13.40 11.26 -11.30
N GLY A 107 12.99 10.97 -12.53
CA GLY A 107 13.82 10.21 -13.45
C GLY A 107 13.14 9.86 -14.76
N GLU A 108 13.88 9.19 -15.63
CA GLU A 108 13.35 8.68 -16.88
C GLU A 108 12.51 7.43 -16.67
N ILE A 109 11.36 7.41 -17.31
CA ILE A 109 10.44 6.28 -17.35
C ILE A 109 10.31 5.83 -18.81
N PRO A 110 10.53 4.54 -19.11
CA PRO A 110 10.32 4.01 -20.45
C PRO A 110 8.85 4.13 -20.85
N LEU A 111 8.59 4.56 -22.07
CA LEU A 111 7.25 4.62 -22.63
C LEU A 111 6.84 3.24 -23.15
N PRO A 112 5.54 2.91 -23.11
CA PRO A 112 5.04 1.72 -23.80
C PRO A 112 5.19 1.90 -25.31
N PRO A 113 5.26 0.82 -26.11
CA PRO A 113 5.15 0.93 -27.57
C PRO A 113 3.88 1.70 -27.99
N PRO A 114 3.89 2.38 -29.16
CA PRO A 114 2.69 3.04 -29.68
C PRO A 114 1.51 2.06 -29.85
N GLY A 115 0.30 2.49 -29.47
CA GLY A 115 -0.90 1.65 -29.55
C GLY A 115 -1.08 0.62 -28.42
N GLU A 116 -0.10 0.46 -27.52
CA GLU A 116 -0.30 -0.28 -26.28
C GLU A 116 -1.00 0.58 -25.21
N GLY A 117 -1.72 -0.10 -24.31
CA GLY A 117 -2.42 0.55 -23.21
C GLY A 117 -1.49 1.23 -22.20
N ALA A 118 -2.05 2.14 -21.40
CA ALA A 118 -1.30 2.92 -20.43
C ALA A 118 -1.00 2.15 -19.13
N GLU A 119 -1.45 0.90 -18.96
CA GLU A 119 -1.36 0.17 -17.69
C GLU A 119 0.08 0.06 -17.18
N GLY A 120 1.02 -0.31 -18.07
CA GLY A 120 2.43 -0.42 -17.72
C GLY A 120 3.06 0.94 -17.41
N LEU A 121 2.65 2.01 -18.09
CA LEU A 121 3.11 3.36 -17.81
C LEU A 121 2.55 3.89 -16.48
N ALA A 122 1.26 3.70 -16.24
CA ALA A 122 0.58 4.08 -15.00
C ALA A 122 1.19 3.36 -13.79
N ALA A 123 1.54 2.08 -13.93
CA ALA A 123 2.23 1.33 -12.87
C ALA A 123 3.61 1.90 -12.55
N ARG A 124 4.39 2.30 -13.56
CA ARG A 124 5.71 2.92 -13.39
C ARG A 124 5.61 4.29 -12.74
N ILE A 125 4.66 5.12 -13.19
CA ILE A 125 4.40 6.43 -12.59
C ILE A 125 3.98 6.25 -11.13
N ALA A 126 2.98 5.41 -10.84
CA ALA A 126 2.51 5.18 -9.47
C ALA A 126 3.64 4.68 -8.54
N GLY A 127 4.55 3.85 -9.03
CA GLY A 127 5.71 3.37 -8.27
C GLY A 127 6.74 4.45 -7.91
N ALA A 128 6.76 5.58 -8.63
CA ALA A 128 7.69 6.69 -8.41
C ALA A 128 7.09 7.85 -7.59
N LEU A 129 5.81 7.76 -7.20
CA LEU A 129 5.11 8.80 -6.45
C LEU A 129 5.21 8.60 -4.94
N ASP A 130 5.11 9.74 -4.26
CA ASP A 130 4.91 9.78 -2.82
C ASP A 130 3.56 9.15 -2.44
N GLU A 131 3.55 8.41 -1.34
CA GLU A 131 2.37 7.70 -0.83
C GLU A 131 1.17 8.65 -0.63
N ASP A 132 1.41 9.90 -0.25
CA ASP A 132 0.37 10.92 -0.06
C ASP A 132 -0.32 11.32 -1.37
N TYR A 133 0.30 11.07 -2.52
CA TYR A 133 -0.20 11.42 -3.86
C TYR A 133 -0.84 10.27 -4.63
N LEU A 134 -0.66 9.03 -4.16
CA LEU A 134 -1.22 7.83 -4.80
C LEU A 134 -2.76 7.92 -4.94
N VAL A 135 -3.47 8.07 -3.81
CA VAL A 135 -4.94 8.15 -3.81
C VAL A 135 -5.44 9.40 -4.56
N PRO A 136 -4.90 10.61 -4.33
CA PRO A 136 -5.26 11.79 -5.12
C PRO A 136 -5.11 11.61 -6.63
N LEU A 137 -4.07 10.93 -7.09
CA LEU A 137 -3.86 10.69 -8.51
C LEU A 137 -4.93 9.76 -9.08
N ALA A 138 -5.22 8.64 -8.41
CA ALA A 138 -6.26 7.71 -8.84
C ALA A 138 -7.66 8.34 -8.89
N LYS A 139 -7.95 9.26 -7.97
CA LYS A 139 -9.20 10.04 -7.98
C LYS A 139 -9.29 10.99 -9.16
N GLY A 140 -8.19 11.71 -9.46
CA GLY A 140 -8.14 12.64 -10.59
C GLY A 140 -8.11 11.95 -11.95
N HIS A 141 -7.53 10.75 -12.02
CA HIS A 141 -7.21 10.06 -13.27
C HIS A 141 -7.57 8.57 -13.18
N PRO A 142 -8.75 8.15 -13.65
CA PRO A 142 -9.23 6.77 -13.52
C PRO A 142 -8.29 5.69 -14.08
N ALA A 143 -7.50 6.03 -15.11
CA ALA A 143 -6.47 5.16 -15.69
C ALA A 143 -5.43 4.68 -14.66
N PHE A 144 -5.24 5.43 -13.56
CA PHE A 144 -4.29 5.10 -12.51
C PHE A 144 -4.88 4.25 -11.38
N ARG A 145 -6.20 4.08 -11.27
CA ARG A 145 -6.84 3.42 -10.12
C ARG A 145 -6.23 2.07 -9.81
N ARG A 146 -6.10 1.22 -10.83
CA ARG A 146 -5.56 -0.14 -10.68
C ARG A 146 -4.06 -0.12 -10.34
N ALA A 147 -3.28 0.73 -11.01
CA ALA A 147 -1.85 0.89 -10.76
C ALA A 147 -1.55 1.39 -9.33
N VAL A 148 -2.28 2.42 -8.89
CA VAL A 148 -2.20 3.00 -7.56
C VAL A 148 -2.61 1.99 -6.49
N CYS A 149 -3.74 1.31 -6.66
CA CYS A 149 -4.19 0.33 -5.68
C CYS A 149 -3.19 -0.80 -5.55
N GLU A 150 -2.66 -1.29 -6.66
CA GLU A 150 -1.62 -2.32 -6.65
C GLU A 150 -0.34 -1.84 -5.94
N GLU A 151 0.06 -0.58 -6.10
CA GLU A 151 1.20 -0.02 -5.37
C GLU A 151 0.95 0.08 -3.86
N ILE A 152 -0.24 0.55 -3.45
CA ILE A 152 -0.67 0.56 -2.04
C ILE A 152 -0.61 -0.85 -1.45
N ILE A 153 -1.12 -1.84 -2.20
CA ILE A 153 -1.15 -3.25 -1.79
C ILE A 153 0.28 -3.81 -1.65
N ARG A 154 1.17 -3.54 -2.62
CA ARG A 154 2.58 -3.99 -2.56
C ARG A 154 3.33 -3.38 -1.39
N LYS A 155 3.16 -2.07 -1.13
CA LYS A 155 3.77 -1.39 0.03
C LYS A 155 3.31 -2.04 1.34
N ASN A 156 1.99 -2.27 1.50
CA ASN A 156 1.43 -2.94 2.68
C ASN A 156 1.87 -4.41 2.80
N ALA A 157 1.92 -5.16 1.70
CA ALA A 157 2.36 -6.55 1.70
C ALA A 157 3.82 -6.68 2.15
N ARG A 158 4.71 -5.79 1.67
CA ARG A 158 6.11 -5.74 2.12
C ARG A 158 6.21 -5.41 3.61
N GLN A 159 5.44 -4.43 4.10
CA GLN A 159 5.40 -4.09 5.53
C GLN A 159 4.93 -5.27 6.38
N ASN A 160 3.85 -5.95 5.98
CA ASN A 160 3.32 -7.11 6.69
C ASN A 160 4.23 -8.34 6.60
N ALA A 161 5.01 -8.49 5.54
CA ALA A 161 6.04 -9.51 5.45
C ALA A 161 7.15 -9.27 6.49
N VAL A 162 7.57 -8.01 6.65
CA VAL A 162 8.56 -7.64 7.68
C VAL A 162 7.99 -7.88 9.08
N ILE A 163 6.75 -7.45 9.34
CA ILE A 163 6.10 -7.69 10.64
C ILE A 163 5.94 -9.19 10.90
N GLY A 164 5.51 -9.97 9.90
CA GLY A 164 5.36 -11.43 10.00
C GLY A 164 6.67 -12.19 10.18
N ALA A 165 7.80 -11.60 9.79
CA ALA A 165 9.14 -12.15 10.05
C ALA A 165 9.62 -11.88 11.48
N LEU A 166 9.04 -10.91 12.20
CA LEU A 166 9.41 -10.60 13.58
C LEU A 166 8.79 -11.63 14.54
N PRO A 167 9.57 -12.29 15.42
CA PRO A 167 9.06 -13.25 16.38
C PRO A 167 8.45 -12.54 17.61
N ILE A 168 7.42 -11.70 17.39
CA ILE A 168 6.76 -10.93 18.47
C ILE A 168 5.32 -11.45 18.68
N PRO A 169 5.06 -12.21 19.75
CA PRO A 169 3.71 -12.67 20.07
C PRO A 169 2.82 -11.51 20.54
N GLY A 170 1.72 -11.25 19.82
CA GLY A 170 0.56 -10.50 20.33
C GLY A 170 0.68 -8.97 20.47
N ALA A 171 1.88 -8.37 20.43
CA ALA A 171 2.05 -6.93 20.65
C ALA A 171 1.64 -6.03 19.47
N ASP A 172 1.59 -6.56 18.24
CA ASP A 172 1.40 -5.78 17.00
C ASP A 172 -0.02 -5.85 16.39
N MET A 173 -0.94 -6.58 17.04
CA MET A 173 -2.25 -6.93 16.45
C MET A 173 -3.17 -5.72 16.15
N PRO A 174 -3.25 -4.68 17.00
CA PRO A 174 -4.09 -3.51 16.70
C PRO A 174 -3.51 -2.65 15.57
N VAL A 175 -2.19 -2.51 15.52
CA VAL A 175 -1.49 -1.69 14.50
C VAL A 175 -1.55 -2.37 13.14
N MET A 176 -1.29 -3.68 13.06
CA MET A 176 -1.38 -4.44 11.82
C MET A 176 -2.80 -4.45 11.25
N THR A 177 -3.81 -4.64 12.12
CA THR A 177 -5.23 -4.56 11.74
C THR A 177 -5.60 -3.17 11.22
N ALA A 178 -5.05 -2.14 11.85
CA ALA A 178 -5.25 -0.77 11.39
C ALA A 178 -4.61 -0.54 10.02
N ASN A 179 -3.40 -1.02 9.77
CA ASN A 179 -2.75 -0.90 8.46
C ASN A 179 -3.55 -1.60 7.35
N GLN A 180 -4.07 -2.81 7.61
CA GLN A 180 -4.96 -3.50 6.67
C GLN A 180 -6.23 -2.68 6.37
N ALA A 181 -6.85 -2.09 7.40
CA ALA A 181 -8.03 -1.25 7.20
C ALA A 181 -7.69 0.04 6.44
N ARG A 182 -6.50 0.60 6.67
CA ARG A 182 -5.98 1.79 5.98
C ARG A 182 -5.74 1.51 4.50
N MET A 183 -5.19 0.35 4.15
CA MET A 183 -5.07 -0.13 2.78
C MET A 183 -6.44 -0.17 2.09
N VAL A 184 -7.45 -0.80 2.71
CA VAL A 184 -8.80 -0.89 2.12
C VAL A 184 -9.47 0.48 1.98
N LEU A 185 -9.31 1.37 2.96
CA LEU A 185 -9.79 2.75 2.85
C LEU A 185 -9.11 3.52 1.70
N GLY A 186 -7.81 3.31 1.48
CA GLY A 186 -7.08 3.90 0.36
C GLY A 186 -7.56 3.38 -0.99
N ILE A 187 -7.80 2.06 -1.09
CA ILE A 187 -8.38 1.44 -2.29
C ILE A 187 -9.78 2.02 -2.53
N ALA A 188 -10.65 2.05 -1.53
CA ALA A 188 -11.99 2.63 -1.65
C ALA A 188 -11.94 4.08 -2.16
N ALA A 189 -11.10 4.90 -1.54
CA ALA A 189 -10.95 6.29 -1.93
C ALA A 189 -10.42 6.46 -3.36
N ALA A 190 -9.56 5.56 -3.85
CA ALA A 190 -9.10 5.57 -5.24
C ALA A 190 -10.25 5.33 -6.24
N TYR A 191 -11.26 4.55 -5.85
CA TYR A 191 -12.50 4.33 -6.60
C TYR A 191 -13.59 5.38 -6.30
N ASP A 192 -13.25 6.44 -5.58
CA ASP A 192 -14.17 7.51 -5.12
C ASP A 192 -15.28 7.04 -4.17
N GLU A 193 -15.04 5.93 -3.46
CA GLU A 193 -15.95 5.39 -2.46
C GLU A 193 -15.56 5.88 -1.06
N GLU A 194 -16.52 6.51 -0.35
CA GLU A 194 -16.33 6.90 1.05
C GLU A 194 -16.68 5.76 1.99
N LEU A 195 -15.66 5.10 2.53
CA LEU A 195 -15.83 4.03 3.52
C LEU A 195 -15.48 4.51 4.93
N SER A 196 -16.28 4.06 5.91
CA SER A 196 -15.94 4.19 7.32
C SER A 196 -14.91 3.12 7.71
N LEU A 197 -14.14 3.39 8.77
CA LEU A 197 -13.17 2.41 9.28
C LEU A 197 -13.84 1.11 9.73
N GLU A 198 -15.07 1.20 10.26
CA GLU A 198 -15.89 0.06 10.65
C GLU A 198 -16.25 -0.79 9.43
N ARG A 199 -16.77 -0.17 8.36
CA ARG A 199 -17.10 -0.87 7.13
C ARG A 199 -15.87 -1.47 6.44
N ALA A 200 -14.74 -0.78 6.46
CA ALA A 200 -13.48 -1.34 5.95
C ALA A 200 -13.06 -2.60 6.72
N ARG A 201 -13.26 -2.64 8.04
CA ARG A 201 -12.98 -3.84 8.87
C ARG A 201 -13.96 -4.97 8.60
N GLU A 202 -15.24 -4.66 8.42
CA GLU A 202 -16.25 -5.65 8.03
C GLU A 202 -15.91 -6.28 6.68
N LEU A 203 -15.58 -5.46 5.68
CA LEU A 203 -15.15 -5.92 4.35
C LEU A 203 -13.91 -6.81 4.45
N LEU A 204 -12.89 -6.40 5.21
CA LEU A 204 -11.74 -7.25 5.50
C LEU A 204 -12.13 -8.58 6.13
N GLY A 205 -13.07 -8.58 7.08
CA GLY A 205 -13.59 -9.79 7.70
C GLY A 205 -14.26 -10.73 6.70
N VAL A 206 -15.05 -10.19 5.78
CA VAL A 206 -15.71 -10.94 4.70
C VAL A 206 -14.68 -11.53 3.73
N LEU A 207 -13.73 -10.71 3.26
CA LEU A 207 -12.66 -11.16 2.36
C LEU A 207 -11.79 -12.23 3.02
N ALA A 208 -11.36 -12.01 4.27
CA ALA A 208 -10.56 -12.96 5.02
C ALA A 208 -11.28 -14.30 5.25
N ALA A 209 -12.60 -14.27 5.43
CA ALA A 209 -13.41 -15.47 5.50
C ALA A 209 -13.42 -16.22 4.15
N GLY A 210 -13.62 -15.50 3.03
CA GLY A 210 -13.59 -16.08 1.67
C GLY A 210 -12.24 -16.72 1.30
N PHE A 211 -11.14 -16.24 1.86
CA PHE A 211 -9.81 -16.84 1.68
C PHE A 211 -9.45 -17.92 2.71
N GLY A 212 -10.32 -18.19 3.70
CA GLY A 212 -10.05 -19.20 4.74
C GLY A 212 -8.89 -18.85 5.68
N PHE A 213 -8.48 -17.58 5.77
CA PHE A 213 -7.28 -17.17 6.52
C PHE A 213 -7.37 -17.46 8.02
N ARG A 214 -8.58 -17.60 8.58
CA ARG A 214 -8.78 -18.02 9.98
C ARG A 214 -8.29 -19.45 10.24
N ALA A 215 -8.39 -20.34 9.26
CA ALA A 215 -7.88 -21.71 9.39
C ALA A 215 -6.35 -21.73 9.23
N LEU A 216 -5.84 -20.99 8.25
CA LEU A 216 -4.42 -20.87 7.96
C LEU A 216 -3.64 -20.27 9.14
N SER A 217 -4.15 -19.21 9.77
CA SER A 217 -3.48 -18.55 10.89
C SER A 217 -3.22 -19.50 12.07
N ARG A 218 -4.16 -20.40 12.38
CA ARG A 218 -4.01 -21.40 13.46
C ARG A 218 -2.94 -22.45 13.16
N GLN A 219 -2.72 -22.77 11.89
CA GLN A 219 -1.69 -23.73 11.48
C GLN A 219 -0.30 -23.08 11.47
N VAL A 220 -0.22 -21.84 10.97
CA VAL A 220 1.04 -21.08 10.90
C VAL A 220 1.61 -20.83 12.29
N VAL A 221 0.79 -20.42 13.27
CA VAL A 221 1.23 -20.16 14.66
C VAL A 221 1.91 -21.38 15.29
N LYS A 222 1.52 -22.61 14.91
CA LYS A 222 2.13 -23.85 15.42
C LYS A 222 3.52 -24.13 14.84
N LEU A 223 3.86 -23.52 13.70
CA LEU A 223 5.10 -23.76 12.95
C LEU A 223 6.17 -22.67 13.17
N VAL A 224 5.78 -21.52 13.73
CA VAL A 224 6.67 -20.37 14.02
C VAL A 224 7.93 -20.74 14.83
N PRO A 225 7.91 -21.59 15.87
CA PRO A 225 9.11 -21.80 16.71
C PRO A 225 10.25 -22.61 16.06
N PHE A 226 10.08 -23.23 14.88
CA PHE A 226 11.08 -24.12 14.26
C PHE A 226 11.53 -23.68 12.85
N GLY A 227 11.62 -22.37 12.57
CA GLY A 227 11.95 -21.87 11.23
C GLY A 227 10.75 -21.28 10.47
N GLY A 228 9.61 -21.10 11.15
CA GLY A 228 8.37 -20.64 10.52
C GLY A 228 8.31 -19.14 10.20
N TRP A 229 9.34 -18.35 10.48
CA TRP A 229 9.38 -16.90 10.19
C TRP A 229 9.39 -16.58 8.69
N ALA A 230 10.15 -17.34 7.90
CA ALA A 230 10.13 -17.17 6.44
C ALA A 230 8.76 -17.54 5.85
N ALA A 231 8.16 -18.63 6.34
CA ALA A 231 6.81 -19.03 5.98
C ALA A 231 5.76 -17.99 6.43
N ALA A 232 5.89 -17.44 7.64
CA ALA A 232 5.00 -16.40 8.16
C ALA A 232 5.10 -15.11 7.36
N ALA A 233 6.32 -14.69 6.98
CA ALA A 233 6.54 -13.54 6.09
C ALA A 233 5.90 -13.76 4.71
N ALA A 234 6.10 -14.95 4.12
CA ALA A 234 5.50 -15.32 2.83
C ALA A 234 3.98 -15.32 2.88
N ILE A 235 3.40 -15.88 3.95
CA ILE A 235 1.95 -15.96 4.15
C ILE A 235 1.36 -14.57 4.41
N GLY A 236 2.04 -13.74 5.21
CA GLY A 236 1.65 -12.35 5.44
C GLY A 236 1.66 -11.52 4.15
N TYR A 237 2.70 -11.71 3.32
CA TYR A 237 2.82 -11.09 2.00
C TYR A 237 1.68 -11.54 1.07
N ALA A 238 1.53 -12.84 0.85
CA ALA A 238 0.51 -13.42 -0.02
C ALA A 238 -0.90 -13.06 0.44
N GLY A 239 -1.17 -13.12 1.74
CA GLY A 239 -2.46 -12.79 2.31
C GLY A 239 -2.83 -11.32 2.07
N THR A 240 -1.87 -10.42 2.21
CA THR A 240 -2.09 -8.99 1.95
C THR A 240 -2.36 -8.72 0.47
N LEU A 241 -1.58 -9.32 -0.44
CA LEU A 241 -1.83 -9.23 -1.89
C LEU A 241 -3.23 -9.73 -2.24
N ALA A 242 -3.60 -10.90 -1.73
CA ALA A 242 -4.90 -11.52 -2.03
C ALA A 242 -6.07 -10.67 -1.54
N MET A 243 -6.02 -10.19 -0.28
CA MET A 243 -7.06 -9.33 0.27
C MET A 243 -7.17 -8.00 -0.47
N GLY A 244 -6.03 -7.36 -0.73
CA GLY A 244 -6.00 -6.09 -1.46
C GLY A 244 -6.60 -6.19 -2.85
N ARG A 245 -6.20 -7.21 -3.63
CA ARG A 245 -6.71 -7.42 -4.99
C ARG A 245 -8.18 -7.80 -5.02
N ALA A 246 -8.65 -8.54 -4.03
CA ALA A 246 -10.08 -8.81 -3.89
C ALA A 246 -10.86 -7.54 -3.54
N ALA A 247 -10.31 -6.64 -2.72
CA ALA A 247 -10.91 -5.34 -2.44
C ALA A 247 -10.95 -4.47 -3.70
N VAL A 248 -9.88 -4.45 -4.50
CA VAL A 248 -9.86 -3.76 -5.81
C VAL A 248 -10.99 -4.27 -6.70
N LEU A 249 -11.12 -5.59 -6.86
CA LEU A 249 -12.16 -6.18 -7.71
C LEU A 249 -13.57 -5.91 -7.19
N TYR A 250 -13.75 -5.87 -5.86
CA TYR A 250 -14.99 -5.50 -5.21
C TYR A 250 -15.42 -4.06 -5.57
N PHE A 251 -14.51 -3.08 -5.51
CA PHE A 251 -14.81 -1.70 -5.86
C PHE A 251 -14.90 -1.46 -7.37
N GLU A 252 -14.11 -2.15 -8.20
CA GLU A 252 -14.23 -2.13 -9.67
C GLU A 252 -15.65 -2.51 -10.13
N ARG A 253 -16.36 -3.31 -9.33
CA ARG A 253 -17.71 -3.80 -9.63
C ARG A 253 -18.82 -3.05 -8.90
N GLY A 254 -18.52 -1.91 -8.29
CA GLY A 254 -19.51 -1.14 -7.52
C GLY A 254 -20.02 -1.87 -6.29
N GLY A 255 -19.15 -2.63 -5.61
CA GLY A 255 -19.47 -3.26 -4.32
C GLY A 255 -20.11 -4.65 -4.41
N GLN A 256 -20.05 -5.30 -5.57
CA GLN A 256 -20.51 -6.67 -5.73
C GLN A 256 -19.52 -7.68 -5.15
N LYS A 257 -20.03 -8.80 -4.61
CA LYS A 257 -19.20 -9.88 -4.06
C LYS A 257 -18.30 -10.47 -5.15
N VAL A 258 -17.06 -10.73 -4.78
CA VAL A 258 -16.08 -11.45 -5.63
C VAL A 258 -16.43 -12.94 -5.63
N GLY A 259 -16.46 -13.56 -6.81
CA GLY A 259 -16.80 -14.97 -6.97
C GLY A 259 -15.67 -15.91 -6.54
N GLU A 260 -16.00 -17.17 -6.25
CA GLU A 260 -15.00 -18.15 -5.77
C GLU A 260 -13.87 -18.40 -6.77
N ARG A 261 -14.17 -18.46 -8.08
CA ARG A 261 -13.17 -18.63 -9.14
C ARG A 261 -12.15 -17.49 -9.14
N GLU A 262 -12.62 -16.27 -9.00
CA GLU A 262 -11.77 -15.07 -8.98
C GLU A 262 -10.94 -15.00 -7.71
N LEU A 263 -11.51 -15.36 -6.56
CA LEU A 263 -10.75 -15.51 -5.32
C LEU A 263 -9.66 -16.58 -5.47
N ALA A 264 -9.92 -17.70 -6.16
CA ALA A 264 -8.92 -18.73 -6.42
C ALA A 264 -7.80 -18.22 -7.34
N GLU A 265 -8.13 -17.49 -8.41
CA GLU A 265 -7.15 -16.87 -9.31
C GLU A 265 -6.28 -15.82 -8.59
N ILE A 266 -6.91 -14.96 -7.78
CA ILE A 266 -6.21 -13.96 -6.96
C ILE A 266 -5.27 -14.66 -5.98
N ARG A 267 -5.72 -15.74 -5.34
CA ARG A 267 -4.90 -16.54 -4.41
C ARG A 267 -3.70 -17.18 -5.13
N GLY A 268 -3.91 -17.74 -6.32
CA GLY A 268 -2.85 -18.35 -7.12
C GLY A 268 -1.76 -17.33 -7.48
N ARG A 269 -2.15 -16.17 -8.02
CA ARG A 269 -1.22 -15.09 -8.35
C ARG A 269 -0.47 -14.56 -7.13
N ALA A 270 -1.18 -14.34 -6.02
CA ALA A 270 -0.56 -13.89 -4.78
C ALA A 270 0.45 -14.90 -4.21
N ALA A 271 0.19 -16.20 -4.36
CA ALA A 271 1.10 -17.25 -3.92
C ALA A 271 2.37 -17.31 -4.79
N GLU A 272 2.26 -17.19 -6.11
CA GLU A 272 3.43 -17.15 -7.00
C GLU A 272 4.33 -15.95 -6.70
N GLU A 273 3.77 -14.75 -6.56
CA GLU A 273 4.55 -13.56 -6.21
C GLU A 273 5.21 -13.65 -4.83
N ALA A 274 4.55 -14.32 -3.87
CA ALA A 274 5.14 -14.58 -2.56
C ALA A 274 6.35 -15.53 -2.65
N LYS A 275 6.28 -16.56 -3.50
CA LYS A 275 7.43 -17.45 -3.76
C LYS A 275 8.61 -16.66 -4.33
N GLU A 276 8.36 -15.79 -5.31
CA GLU A 276 9.40 -14.94 -5.88
C GLU A 276 9.99 -13.97 -4.86
N PHE A 277 9.15 -13.37 -4.02
CA PHE A 277 9.57 -12.50 -2.93
C PHE A 277 10.52 -13.23 -1.97
N VAL A 278 10.14 -14.42 -1.51
CA VAL A 278 10.99 -15.26 -0.63
C VAL A 278 12.28 -15.67 -1.33
N ALA A 279 12.23 -16.06 -2.60
CA ALA A 279 13.40 -16.46 -3.38
C ALA A 279 14.41 -15.32 -3.57
N ARG A 280 13.95 -14.07 -3.60
CA ARG A 280 14.84 -12.88 -3.58
C ARG A 280 15.46 -12.66 -2.21
N PHE A 281 14.71 -12.89 -1.14
CA PHE A 281 15.20 -12.74 0.23
C PHE A 281 16.29 -13.76 0.59
N ARG A 282 16.16 -15.01 0.11
CA ARG A 282 17.16 -16.08 0.32
C ARG A 282 18.47 -15.86 -0.44
N ARG A 283 18.49 -15.00 -1.47
CA ARG A 283 19.67 -14.71 -2.31
C ARG A 283 20.51 -13.52 -1.84
N ARG A 284 20.08 -12.80 -0.81
CA ARG A 284 20.83 -11.72 -0.15
C ARG A 284 21.37 -12.22 1.18
#